data_AF-A0A7S2Q0V8-F1
#
_entry.id   AF-A0A7S2Q0V8-F1
#
_cell.length_a   1.000
_cell.length_b   1.000
_cell.length_c   1.000
_cell.angle_alpha   90.00
_cell.angle_beta   90.00
_cell.angle_gamma   90.00
#
_symmetry.space_group_name_H-M   'P 1'
#
loop_
_entity.id
_entity.type
_entity.pdbx_description
1 polymer ?
#
loop_
_entity_poly.entity_id
_entity_poly.type
_entity_poly.pdbx_seq_one_letter_code
_entity_poly.pdbx_strand_id
1 'polypeptide(L)'
;AMMTQYRLYLEESQRKMRQLDDYLDQEGFSSNLSMVTKMEALASLRQRHRLKASEVSHLNLVSTSLQRALRTDVVSRQLSSHAFFCGWLQVERQVSTAFCTSCVEDRYYQAGDICFQENEDGRNVIFVKTGVLKYMPAPIAPETTFPEDDPRLTCGAHSVATEVAMWLKWTHLGTMLSSTMTEVLAINIDAWLKEIVRHALCASLVRDYAAAFLQYMNEPDVIVSDLTCGIDYHKLMFALPLESRVVLNEALLKTLITARGSIPITDMEAQDACPVKTRIPQMQAQKLLSEVREGKTCVGVVEHQLVRFVFVVAMRVYACEHVDANDLVGFHSELMEDTRFLVKVGAINHTTGKLST
;
A
#
# COMPACT_ATOMS: atom_id res chain seq x y z
N ALA A 1 -12.10 39.28 6.35
CA ALA A 1 -11.75 38.08 7.15
C ALA A 1 -10.45 37.43 6.67
N MET A 2 -10.32 37.04 5.39
CA MET A 2 -9.14 36.33 4.87
C MET A 2 -7.81 37.09 5.03
N MET A 3 -7.77 38.40 4.76
CA MET A 3 -6.56 39.23 4.95
C MET A 3 -6.07 39.26 6.41
N THR A 4 -6.99 39.28 7.38
CA THR A 4 -6.64 39.28 8.81
C THR A 4 -6.02 37.95 9.23
N GLN A 5 -6.56 36.82 8.75
CA GLN A 5 -6.02 35.48 9.05
C GLN A 5 -4.62 35.29 8.45
N TYR A 6 -4.40 35.72 7.22
CA TYR A 6 -3.09 35.63 6.58
C TYR A 6 -2.03 36.47 7.32
N ARG A 7 -2.39 37.68 7.77
CA ARG A 7 -1.49 38.52 8.56
C ARG A 7 -1.11 37.88 9.90
N LEU A 8 -2.08 37.31 10.62
CA LEU A 8 -1.82 36.60 11.87
C LEU A 8 -0.87 35.41 11.67
N TYR A 9 -1.05 34.65 10.59
CA TYR A 9 -0.15 33.55 10.23
C TYR A 9 1.29 34.03 9.97
N LEU A 10 1.46 35.12 9.22
CA LEU A 10 2.78 35.71 8.97
C LEU A 10 3.45 36.21 10.25
N GLU A 11 2.70 36.90 11.12
CA GLU A 11 3.21 37.40 12.40
C GLU A 11 3.65 36.26 13.32
N GLU A 12 2.86 35.16 13.37
CA GLU A 12 3.23 33.97 14.14
C GLU A 12 4.48 33.29 13.59
N SER A 13 4.58 33.15 12.27
CA SER A 13 5.75 32.59 11.58
C SER A 13 7.03 33.39 11.86
N GLN A 14 6.96 34.73 11.75
CA GLN A 14 8.07 35.62 12.09
C GLN A 14 8.46 35.57 13.56
N ARG A 15 7.49 35.36 14.46
CA ARG A 15 7.76 35.19 15.90
C ARG A 15 8.52 33.89 16.16
N LYS A 16 8.09 32.77 15.56
CA LYS A 16 8.78 31.47 15.69
C LYS A 16 10.21 31.51 15.14
N MET A 17 10.42 32.20 14.01
CA MET A 17 11.77 32.36 13.44
C MET A 17 12.69 33.17 14.38
N ARG A 18 12.20 34.25 14.99
CA ARG A 18 12.98 35.00 15.99
C ARG A 18 13.32 34.15 17.22
N GLN A 19 12.38 33.33 17.69
CA GLN A 19 12.64 32.41 18.81
C GLN A 19 13.71 31.37 18.47
N LEU A 20 13.72 30.86 17.24
CA LEU A 20 14.77 29.96 16.76
C LEU A 20 16.13 30.68 16.71
N ASP A 21 16.17 31.92 16.21
CA ASP A 21 17.38 32.74 16.18
C ASP A 21 17.95 32.95 17.59
N ASP A 22 17.12 33.39 18.53
CA ASP A 22 17.52 33.61 19.92
C ASP A 22 18.06 32.32 20.58
N TYR A 23 17.42 31.18 20.32
CA TYR A 23 17.86 29.88 20.83
C TYR A 23 19.22 29.47 20.25
N LEU A 24 19.40 29.61 18.93
CA LEU A 24 20.65 29.25 18.27
C LEU A 24 21.82 30.09 18.77
N ASP A 25 21.58 31.38 19.05
CA ASP A 25 22.57 32.29 19.61
C ASP A 25 22.87 31.98 21.09
N GLN A 26 21.84 31.65 21.89
CA GLN A 26 22.00 31.30 23.31
C GLN A 26 22.83 30.03 23.53
N GLU A 27 22.61 29.01 22.71
CA GLU A 27 23.34 27.73 22.81
C GLU A 27 24.73 27.79 22.13
N GLY A 28 25.09 28.93 21.51
CA GLY A 28 26.43 29.13 20.94
C GLY A 28 26.70 28.28 19.70
N PHE A 29 25.69 27.98 18.89
CA PHE A 29 25.89 27.23 17.64
C PHE A 29 26.73 28.03 16.65
N SER A 30 27.52 27.32 15.83
CA SER A 30 28.32 27.97 14.79
C SER A 30 27.46 28.71 13.77
N SER A 31 27.94 29.85 13.27
CA SER A 31 27.22 30.67 12.27
C SER A 31 26.76 29.87 11.04
N ASN A 32 27.56 28.90 10.58
CA ASN A 32 27.20 28.03 9.46
C ASN A 32 26.01 27.12 9.81
N LEU A 33 26.09 26.39 10.93
CA LEU A 33 24.99 25.51 11.37
C LEU A 33 23.70 26.32 11.59
N SER A 34 23.78 27.48 12.24
CA SER A 34 22.63 28.36 12.45
C SER A 34 22.01 28.82 11.12
N MET A 35 22.82 29.17 10.13
CA MET A 35 22.34 29.53 8.79
C MET A 35 21.61 28.36 8.12
N VAL A 36 22.18 27.15 8.15
CA VAL A 36 21.58 25.95 7.56
C VAL A 36 20.25 25.62 8.24
N THR A 37 20.20 25.63 9.57
CA THR A 37 18.97 25.39 10.34
C THR A 37 17.89 26.43 10.03
N LYS A 38 18.24 27.72 9.90
CA LYS A 38 17.28 28.77 9.50
C LYS A 38 16.77 28.58 8.08
N MET A 39 17.64 28.21 7.14
CA MET A 39 17.25 27.94 5.76
C MET A 39 16.28 26.76 5.68
N GLU A 40 16.54 25.69 6.44
CA GLU A 40 15.67 24.51 6.53
C GLU A 40 14.31 24.85 7.17
N ALA A 41 14.31 25.62 8.26
CA ALA A 41 13.09 26.11 8.90
C ALA A 41 12.26 26.99 7.94
N LEU A 42 12.89 27.88 7.18
CA LEU A 42 12.22 28.71 6.16
C LEU A 42 11.68 27.86 5.00
N ALA A 43 12.42 26.85 4.56
CA ALA A 43 11.96 25.92 3.53
C ALA A 43 10.72 25.16 4.01
N SER A 44 10.74 24.69 5.26
CA SER A 44 9.59 24.04 5.91
C SER A 44 8.36 24.96 5.95
N LEU A 45 8.52 26.22 6.37
CA LEU A 45 7.43 27.21 6.44
C LEU A 45 6.79 27.54 5.07
N ARG A 46 7.54 27.36 3.98
CA ARG A 46 7.03 27.58 2.60
C ARG A 46 6.21 26.39 2.10
N GLN A 47 6.44 25.19 2.64
CA GLN A 47 5.65 24.03 2.27
C GLN A 47 4.28 24.12 2.94
N ARG A 48 3.22 23.87 2.15
CA ARG A 48 1.86 23.74 2.68
C ARG A 48 1.80 22.45 3.50
N HIS A 49 2.07 22.55 4.80
CA HIS A 49 1.89 21.43 5.70
C HIS A 49 0.42 21.00 5.70
N ARG A 50 0.19 19.72 5.40
CA ARG A 50 -1.07 19.08 5.76
C ARG A 50 -1.19 19.14 7.28
N LEU A 51 -2.34 19.61 7.76
CA LEU A 51 -2.62 19.67 9.19
C LEU A 51 -2.51 18.26 9.78
N LYS A 52 -1.61 18.10 10.75
CA LYS A 52 -1.49 16.82 11.47
C LYS A 52 -2.63 16.70 12.46
N ALA A 53 -3.08 15.48 12.74
CA ALA A 53 -4.11 15.25 13.75
C ALA A 53 -3.70 15.82 15.13
N SER A 54 -2.41 15.73 15.48
CA SER A 54 -1.85 16.31 16.71
C SER A 54 -1.88 17.84 16.76
N GLU A 55 -1.95 18.51 15.61
CA GLU A 55 -2.00 19.97 15.51
C GLU A 55 -3.42 20.51 15.62
N VAL A 56 -4.44 19.66 15.43
CA VAL A 56 -5.85 20.03 15.54
C VAL A 56 -6.31 19.87 16.99
N SER A 57 -6.13 20.92 17.80
CA SER A 57 -6.49 20.94 19.23
C SER A 57 -7.93 20.48 19.52
N HIS A 58 -8.87 20.72 18.61
CA HIS A 58 -10.27 20.32 18.73
C HIS A 58 -10.48 18.81 18.61
N LEU A 59 -9.56 18.06 17.99
CA LEU A 59 -9.63 16.60 17.99
C LEU A 59 -9.44 16.03 19.40
N ASN A 60 -8.76 16.74 20.30
CA ASN A 60 -8.67 16.31 21.70
C ASN A 60 -9.99 16.46 22.48
N LEU A 61 -10.97 17.18 21.93
CA LEU A 61 -12.30 17.35 22.53
C LEU A 61 -13.26 16.22 22.14
N VAL A 62 -12.95 15.46 21.09
CA VAL A 62 -13.78 14.32 20.68
C VAL A 62 -13.46 13.08 21.51
N SER A 63 -14.43 12.17 21.63
CA SER A 63 -14.24 10.92 22.38
C SER A 63 -13.13 10.06 21.76
N THR A 64 -12.42 9.30 22.59
CA THR A 64 -11.36 8.38 22.14
C THR A 64 -11.87 7.36 21.10
N SER A 65 -13.11 6.91 21.23
CA SER A 65 -13.77 6.04 20.24
C SER A 65 -13.91 6.72 18.87
N LEU A 66 -14.29 8.00 18.83
CA LEU A 66 -14.41 8.74 17.58
C LEU A 66 -13.03 9.04 16.98
N GLN A 67 -12.02 9.38 17.80
CA GLN A 67 -10.64 9.53 17.33
C GLN A 67 -10.12 8.26 16.67
N ARG A 68 -10.36 7.09 17.29
CA ARG A 68 -9.98 5.79 16.72
C ARG A 68 -10.69 5.52 15.40
N ALA A 69 -11.99 5.82 15.31
CA ALA A 69 -12.74 5.68 14.07
C ALA A 69 -12.19 6.57 12.95
N LEU A 70 -11.90 7.84 13.24
CA LEU A 70 -11.28 8.78 12.30
C LEU A 70 -9.89 8.30 11.84
N ARG A 71 -9.04 7.85 12.78
CA ARG A 71 -7.73 7.30 12.44
C ARG A 71 -7.85 6.06 11.56
N THR A 72 -8.76 5.15 11.90
CA THR A 72 -9.02 3.93 11.11
C THR A 72 -9.42 4.29 9.69
N ASP A 73 -10.33 5.25 9.51
CA ASP A 73 -10.75 5.71 8.19
C ASP A 73 -9.59 6.30 7.36
N VAL A 74 -8.79 7.20 7.96
CA VAL A 74 -7.65 7.82 7.28
C VAL A 74 -6.59 6.78 6.89
N VAL A 75 -6.21 5.90 7.81
CA VAL A 75 -5.18 4.87 7.58
C VAL A 75 -5.66 3.83 6.57
N SER A 76 -6.89 3.32 6.72
CA SER A 76 -7.43 2.30 5.82
C SER A 76 -7.52 2.79 4.39
N ARG A 77 -7.83 4.08 4.15
CA ARG A 77 -7.81 4.66 2.81
C ARG A 77 -6.41 4.64 2.19
N GLN A 78 -5.37 4.95 2.95
CA GLN A 78 -4.00 4.89 2.44
C GLN A 78 -3.59 3.44 2.12
N LEU A 79 -3.88 2.51 3.02
CA LEU A 79 -3.53 1.10 2.86
C LEU A 79 -4.36 0.38 1.78
N SER A 80 -5.56 0.86 1.48
CA SER A 80 -6.44 0.28 0.47
C SER A 80 -5.90 0.34 -0.96
N SER A 81 -4.84 1.12 -1.19
CA SER A 81 -4.07 1.12 -2.44
C SER A 81 -3.38 -0.23 -2.69
N HIS A 82 -3.07 -0.97 -1.62
CA HIS A 82 -2.45 -2.28 -1.68
C HIS A 82 -3.49 -3.38 -1.83
N ALA A 83 -3.25 -4.31 -2.78
CA ALA A 83 -4.22 -5.32 -3.20
C ALA A 83 -4.73 -6.18 -2.03
N PHE A 84 -3.83 -6.67 -1.17
CA PHE A 84 -4.19 -7.47 -0.01
C PHE A 84 -4.99 -6.68 1.04
N PHE A 85 -4.49 -5.53 1.48
CA PHE A 85 -5.11 -4.71 2.52
C PHE A 85 -6.50 -4.21 2.12
N CYS A 86 -6.73 -3.97 0.83
CA CYS A 86 -8.03 -3.54 0.32
C CYS A 86 -9.17 -4.51 0.69
N GLY A 87 -8.94 -5.82 0.58
CA GLY A 87 -9.90 -6.84 1.00
C GLY A 87 -9.81 -7.15 2.49
N TRP A 88 -8.59 -7.31 3.01
CA TRP A 88 -8.35 -7.77 4.38
C TRP A 88 -8.92 -6.81 5.44
N LEU A 89 -8.78 -5.50 5.24
CA LEU A 89 -9.32 -4.49 6.17
C LEU A 89 -10.86 -4.48 6.26
N GLN A 90 -11.55 -5.14 5.33
CA GLN A 90 -13.01 -5.23 5.29
C GLN A 90 -13.55 -6.51 5.94
N VAL A 91 -12.69 -7.49 6.24
CA VAL A 91 -13.12 -8.80 6.76
C VAL A 91 -13.68 -8.65 8.18
N GLU A 92 -12.93 -8.02 9.07
CA GLU A 92 -13.34 -7.78 10.46
C GLU A 92 -13.01 -6.34 10.87
N ARG A 93 -14.06 -5.55 11.15
CA ARG A 93 -13.90 -4.13 11.52
C ARG A 93 -13.08 -3.94 12.80
N GLN A 94 -13.24 -4.83 13.78
CA GLN A 94 -12.50 -4.77 15.05
C GLN A 94 -10.99 -4.90 14.81
N VAL A 95 -10.58 -5.85 13.97
CA VAL A 95 -9.17 -6.06 13.56
C VAL A 95 -8.63 -4.83 12.85
N SER A 96 -9.36 -4.34 11.86
CA SER A 96 -8.98 -3.15 11.09
C SER A 96 -8.77 -1.93 11.99
N THR A 97 -9.69 -1.67 12.94
CA THR A 97 -9.53 -0.59 13.91
C THR A 97 -8.33 -0.82 14.83
N ALA A 98 -8.15 -2.02 15.39
CA ALA A 98 -7.04 -2.31 16.28
C ALA A 98 -5.68 -2.17 15.55
N PHE A 99 -5.58 -2.70 14.34
CA PHE A 99 -4.43 -2.60 13.46
C PHE A 99 -4.07 -1.14 13.13
N CYS A 100 -5.02 -0.37 12.59
CA CYS A 100 -4.81 1.03 12.21
C CYS A 100 -4.45 1.94 13.41
N THR A 101 -4.87 1.57 14.61
CA THR A 101 -4.63 2.38 15.82
C THR A 101 -3.39 1.96 16.60
N SER A 102 -3.00 0.68 16.57
CA SER A 102 -1.94 0.14 17.44
C SER A 102 -0.68 -0.27 16.68
N CYS A 103 -0.79 -0.54 15.37
CA CYS A 103 0.31 -1.09 14.58
C CYS A 103 0.85 -0.11 13.55
N VAL A 104 0.10 0.95 13.24
CA VAL A 104 0.45 1.95 12.23
C VAL A 104 0.78 3.27 12.90
N GLU A 105 1.92 3.84 12.56
CA GLU A 105 2.37 5.15 13.03
C GLU A 105 2.64 6.09 11.87
N ASP A 106 2.39 7.39 12.08
CA ASP A 106 2.76 8.43 11.13
C ASP A 106 4.21 8.83 11.41
N ARG A 107 5.09 8.73 10.40
CA ARG A 107 6.48 9.23 10.48
C ARG A 107 6.72 10.35 9.48
N TYR A 108 7.64 11.24 9.85
CA TYR A 108 8.01 12.41 9.07
C TYR A 108 9.52 12.42 8.89
N TYR A 109 9.96 12.58 7.65
CA TYR A 109 11.37 12.65 7.29
C TYR A 109 11.63 13.98 6.57
N GLN A 110 12.67 14.69 6.98
CA GLN A 110 13.21 15.83 6.26
C GLN A 110 14.01 15.37 5.05
N ALA A 111 14.30 16.29 4.13
CA ALA A 111 15.15 15.96 2.99
C ALA A 111 16.57 15.61 3.48
N GLY A 112 17.08 14.46 3.07
CA GLY A 112 18.35 13.89 3.52
C GLY A 112 18.23 12.91 4.69
N ASP A 113 17.08 12.83 5.37
CA ASP A 113 16.90 11.89 6.47
C ASP A 113 16.92 10.44 5.98
N ILE A 114 17.50 9.56 6.80
CA ILE A 114 17.54 8.12 6.56
C ILE A 114 16.28 7.48 7.14
N CYS A 115 15.52 6.76 6.30
CA CYS A 115 14.36 5.99 6.72
C CYS A 115 14.74 4.62 7.29
N PHE A 116 15.71 3.95 6.66
CA PHE A 116 16.35 2.72 7.12
C PHE A 116 17.73 2.59 6.47
N GLN A 117 18.63 1.86 7.12
CA GLN A 117 19.99 1.62 6.63
C GLN A 117 20.16 0.22 6.06
N GLU A 118 21.16 0.07 5.20
CA GLU A 118 21.64 -1.24 4.76
C GLU A 118 22.01 -2.10 5.99
N ASN A 119 21.73 -3.40 5.92
CA ASN A 119 21.99 -4.38 6.97
C ASN A 119 21.16 -4.18 8.27
N GLU A 120 20.22 -3.25 8.30
CA GLU A 120 19.25 -3.13 9.38
C GLU A 120 18.14 -4.20 9.24
N ASP A 121 17.64 -4.71 10.36
CA ASP A 121 16.49 -5.63 10.38
C ASP A 121 15.23 -4.93 9.83
N GLY A 122 14.56 -5.56 8.87
CA GLY A 122 13.27 -5.10 8.34
C GLY A 122 12.16 -5.24 9.38
N ARG A 123 11.94 -4.19 10.19
CA ARG A 123 10.91 -4.19 11.26
C ARG A 123 9.67 -3.37 10.92
N ASN A 124 9.74 -2.58 9.85
CA ASN A 124 8.65 -1.71 9.44
C ASN A 124 8.39 -1.85 7.94
N VAL A 125 7.13 -1.71 7.56
CA VAL A 125 6.71 -1.50 6.16
C VAL A 125 6.37 -0.03 5.99
N ILE A 126 6.81 0.60 4.90
CA ILE A 126 6.65 2.04 4.68
C ILE A 126 5.68 2.30 3.54
N PHE A 127 4.59 3.02 3.82
CA PHE A 127 3.65 3.53 2.83
C PHE A 127 3.82 5.04 2.70
N VAL A 128 4.18 5.53 1.51
CA VAL A 128 4.44 6.95 1.29
C VAL A 128 3.12 7.70 1.13
N LYS A 129 2.79 8.61 2.05
CA LYS A 129 1.59 9.47 1.95
C LYS A 129 1.83 10.65 1.01
N THR A 130 2.95 11.34 1.21
CA THR A 130 3.39 12.49 0.41
C THR A 130 4.91 12.58 0.43
N GLY A 131 5.50 13.15 -0.62
CA GLY A 131 6.95 13.27 -0.75
C GLY A 131 7.53 12.20 -1.66
N VAL A 132 8.85 12.02 -1.57
CA VAL A 132 9.64 11.11 -2.41
C VAL A 132 10.79 10.58 -1.57
N LEU A 133 10.89 9.25 -1.51
CA LEU A 133 12.06 8.55 -0.99
C LEU A 133 12.95 8.10 -2.15
N LYS A 134 14.27 8.12 -1.97
CA LYS A 134 15.29 7.59 -2.88
C LYS A 134 16.01 6.42 -2.21
N TYR A 135 16.05 5.30 -2.91
CA TYR A 135 16.76 4.11 -2.50
C TYR A 135 18.17 4.12 -3.07
N MET A 136 19.14 3.88 -2.19
CA MET A 136 20.55 3.71 -2.52
C MET A 136 20.91 2.23 -2.35
N PRO A 137 20.97 1.46 -3.45
CA PRO A 137 21.27 0.03 -3.37
C PRO A 137 22.70 -0.21 -2.89
N ALA A 138 22.87 -1.18 -1.98
CA ALA A 138 24.20 -1.65 -1.60
C ALA A 138 24.81 -2.52 -2.71
N PRO A 139 26.10 -2.89 -2.66
CA PRO A 139 26.75 -3.69 -3.71
C PRO A 139 26.14 -5.07 -3.98
N ILE A 140 25.40 -5.63 -3.01
CA ILE A 140 24.75 -6.94 -3.14
C ILE A 140 23.30 -6.86 -3.65
N ALA A 141 22.74 -5.66 -3.73
CA ALA A 141 21.36 -5.47 -4.16
C ALA A 141 21.24 -5.69 -5.68
N PRO A 142 20.11 -6.22 -6.17
CA PRO A 142 19.90 -6.39 -7.61
C PRO A 142 19.87 -5.04 -8.37
N GLU A 143 19.47 -3.95 -7.69
CA GLU A 143 19.39 -2.61 -8.28
C GLU A 143 20.74 -1.91 -8.41
N THR A 144 21.86 -2.47 -7.94
CA THR A 144 23.20 -1.84 -8.12
C THR A 144 23.54 -1.60 -9.59
N THR A 145 22.91 -2.34 -10.50
CA THR A 145 23.09 -2.17 -11.96
C THR A 145 22.32 -0.99 -12.53
N PHE A 146 21.39 -0.39 -11.76
CA PHE A 146 20.58 0.73 -12.22
C PHE A 146 21.38 2.04 -12.16
N PRO A 147 21.18 2.96 -13.12
CA PRO A 147 21.71 4.32 -13.01
C PRO A 147 21.22 5.00 -11.72
N GLU A 148 22.02 5.90 -11.15
CA GLU A 148 21.69 6.59 -9.88
C GLU A 148 20.39 7.41 -9.93
N ASP A 149 20.02 7.87 -11.14
CA ASP A 149 18.82 8.66 -11.41
C ASP A 149 17.67 7.81 -11.99
N ASP A 150 17.76 6.47 -11.91
CA ASP A 150 16.69 5.60 -12.39
C ASP A 150 15.41 5.82 -11.57
N PRO A 151 14.26 6.13 -12.21
CA PRO A 151 13.02 6.40 -11.50
C PRO A 151 12.53 5.21 -10.65
N ARG A 152 12.96 3.98 -10.98
CA ARG A 152 12.63 2.77 -10.20
C ARG A 152 13.27 2.76 -8.82
N LEU A 153 14.32 3.55 -8.60
CA LEU A 153 14.95 3.75 -7.29
C LEU A 153 14.19 4.77 -6.42
N THR A 154 13.04 5.28 -6.87
CA THR A 154 12.26 6.28 -6.14
C THR A 154 10.90 5.77 -5.73
N CYS A 155 10.50 6.07 -4.50
CA CYS A 155 9.18 5.76 -3.93
C CYS A 155 8.42 7.07 -3.72
N GLY A 156 7.48 7.36 -4.61
CA GLY A 156 6.60 8.53 -4.52
C GLY A 156 5.32 8.29 -3.72
N ALA A 157 4.42 9.26 -3.68
CA ALA A 157 3.12 9.11 -3.02
C ALA A 157 2.36 7.86 -3.49
N HIS A 158 1.72 7.17 -2.54
CA HIS A 158 0.99 5.91 -2.70
C HIS A 158 1.85 4.68 -3.05
N SER A 159 3.18 4.80 -3.05
CA SER A 159 4.06 3.64 -3.15
C SER A 159 4.29 2.98 -1.79
N VAL A 160 4.69 1.71 -1.84
CA VAL A 160 5.09 0.91 -0.69
C VAL A 160 6.57 0.60 -0.83
N ALA A 161 7.30 0.68 0.26
CA ALA A 161 8.64 0.16 0.38
C ALA A 161 8.67 -0.88 1.51
N THR A 162 9.62 -1.80 1.43
CA THR A 162 9.94 -2.80 2.45
C THR A 162 8.79 -3.78 2.74
N GLU A 163 7.90 -4.01 1.76
CA GLU A 163 6.78 -4.95 1.92
C GLU A 163 7.29 -6.38 2.20
N VAL A 164 8.43 -6.76 1.62
CA VAL A 164 9.05 -8.07 1.84
C VAL A 164 9.30 -8.37 3.33
N ALA A 165 9.63 -7.35 4.13
CA ALA A 165 9.86 -7.48 5.56
C ALA A 165 8.59 -7.91 6.32
N MET A 166 7.42 -7.58 5.78
CA MET A 166 6.13 -7.95 6.35
C MET A 166 5.88 -9.45 6.34
N TRP A 167 6.43 -10.14 5.33
CA TRP A 167 6.12 -11.53 5.01
C TRP A 167 7.28 -12.47 5.32
N LEU A 168 8.50 -11.97 5.21
CA LEU A 168 9.74 -12.73 5.34
C LEU A 168 10.66 -12.07 6.38
N LYS A 169 11.50 -12.88 7.04
CA LYS A 169 12.59 -12.32 7.82
C LYS A 169 13.54 -11.60 6.86
N TRP A 170 13.66 -10.29 7.03
CA TRP A 170 14.32 -9.44 6.07
C TRP A 170 15.41 -8.58 6.71
N THR A 171 16.46 -8.35 5.93
CA THR A 171 17.55 -7.43 6.25
C THR A 171 17.70 -6.52 5.03
N HIS A 172 17.65 -5.21 5.24
CA HIS A 172 17.66 -4.25 4.14
C HIS A 172 18.92 -4.38 3.28
N LEU A 173 18.73 -4.41 1.97
CA LEU A 173 19.79 -4.55 0.97
C LEU A 173 20.32 -3.20 0.48
N GLY A 174 19.87 -2.11 1.08
CA GLY A 174 20.30 -0.76 0.75
C GLY A 174 19.81 0.26 1.77
N THR A 175 20.11 1.52 1.51
CA THR A 175 19.72 2.64 2.38
C THR A 175 18.60 3.42 1.72
N MET A 176 17.51 3.69 2.44
CA MET A 176 16.44 4.55 1.95
C MET A 176 16.56 5.93 2.58
N LEU A 177 16.60 6.96 1.74
CA LEU A 177 16.67 8.36 2.12
C LEU A 177 15.41 9.09 1.69
N SER A 178 15.07 10.15 2.40
CA SER A 178 14.01 11.05 1.97
C SER A 178 14.59 12.15 1.07
N SER A 179 14.20 12.21 -0.20
CA SER A 179 14.69 13.24 -1.14
C SER A 179 14.00 14.59 -0.95
N THR A 180 12.80 14.58 -0.36
CA THR A 180 11.99 15.75 -0.06
C THR A 180 11.48 15.65 1.38
N MET A 181 10.67 16.60 1.85
CA MET A 181 9.93 16.35 3.09
C MET A 181 8.89 15.26 2.82
N THR A 182 9.04 14.11 3.48
CA THR A 182 8.20 12.95 3.24
C THR A 182 7.38 12.61 4.48
N GLU A 183 6.09 12.38 4.28
CA GLU A 183 5.18 11.82 5.27
C GLU A 183 4.90 10.37 4.89
N VAL A 184 5.05 9.45 5.83
CA VAL A 184 4.79 8.02 5.61
C VAL A 184 3.91 7.44 6.71
N LEU A 185 3.21 6.34 6.38
CA LEU A 185 2.72 5.40 7.39
C LEU A 185 3.75 4.29 7.53
N ALA A 186 4.27 4.09 8.74
CA ALA A 186 5.08 2.93 9.07
C ALA A 186 4.21 1.89 9.78
N ILE A 187 4.18 0.66 9.26
CA ILE A 187 3.54 -0.48 9.90
C ILE A 187 4.59 -1.21 10.72
N ASN A 188 4.44 -1.20 12.04
CA ASN A 188 5.30 -1.97 12.94
C ASN A 188 4.90 -3.46 12.88
N ILE A 189 5.82 -4.30 12.37
CA ILE A 189 5.53 -5.72 12.11
C ILE A 189 5.30 -6.49 13.42
N ASP A 190 6.10 -6.25 14.45
CA ASP A 190 5.97 -6.94 15.74
C ASP A 190 4.64 -6.63 16.42
N ALA A 191 4.22 -5.36 16.41
CA ALA A 191 2.93 -4.94 16.95
C ALA A 191 1.78 -5.54 16.15
N TRP A 192 1.92 -5.61 14.83
CA TRP A 192 0.92 -6.21 13.96
C TRP A 192 0.78 -7.72 14.17
N LEU A 193 1.89 -8.45 14.26
CA LEU A 193 1.89 -9.88 14.54
C LEU A 193 1.24 -10.19 15.91
N LYS A 194 1.50 -9.37 16.93
CA LYS A 194 0.85 -9.50 18.24
C LYS A 194 -0.66 -9.27 18.19
N GLU A 195 -1.12 -8.35 17.34
CA GLU A 195 -2.54 -8.06 17.22
C GLU A 195 -3.26 -9.12 16.38
N ILE A 196 -2.68 -9.54 15.25
CA ILE A 196 -3.35 -10.44 14.31
C ILE A 196 -3.60 -11.84 14.86
N VAL A 197 -2.71 -12.36 15.71
CA VAL A 197 -2.88 -13.70 16.32
C VAL A 197 -4.12 -13.80 17.21
N ARG A 198 -4.70 -12.66 17.62
CA ARG A 198 -5.94 -12.59 18.40
C ARG A 198 -7.18 -12.85 17.54
N HIS A 199 -7.03 -12.87 16.22
CA HIS A 199 -8.11 -12.95 15.24
C HIS A 199 -7.86 -14.09 14.25
N ALA A 200 -8.33 -15.29 14.59
CA ALA A 200 -8.00 -16.53 13.89
C ALA A 200 -8.28 -16.49 12.37
N LEU A 201 -9.42 -15.92 11.95
CA LEU A 201 -9.76 -15.77 10.53
C LEU A 201 -8.75 -14.86 9.83
N CYS A 202 -8.54 -13.63 10.31
CA CYS A 202 -7.60 -12.70 9.70
C CYS A 202 -6.15 -13.21 9.73
N ALA A 203 -5.74 -13.94 10.78
CA ALA A 203 -4.43 -14.60 10.85
C ALA A 203 -4.28 -15.71 9.78
N SER A 204 -5.34 -16.48 9.52
CA SER A 204 -5.31 -17.48 8.46
C SER A 204 -5.12 -16.85 7.07
N LEU A 205 -5.80 -15.75 6.78
CA LEU A 205 -5.66 -15.01 5.52
C LEU A 205 -4.24 -14.44 5.34
N VAL A 206 -3.67 -13.90 6.42
CA VAL A 206 -2.29 -13.37 6.43
C VAL A 206 -1.28 -14.48 6.17
N ARG A 207 -1.43 -15.64 6.81
CA ARG A 207 -0.56 -16.81 6.59
C ARG A 207 -0.65 -17.29 5.14
N ASP A 208 -1.85 -17.38 4.58
CA ASP A 208 -2.04 -17.84 3.22
C ASP A 208 -1.43 -16.85 2.20
N TYR A 209 -1.55 -15.54 2.45
CA TYR A 209 -0.89 -14.52 1.63
C TYR A 209 0.63 -14.57 1.77
N ALA A 210 1.16 -14.71 2.99
CA ALA A 210 2.61 -14.86 3.20
C ALA A 210 3.17 -16.10 2.50
N ALA A 211 2.44 -17.22 2.50
CA ALA A 211 2.82 -18.43 1.77
C ALA A 211 2.85 -18.21 0.25
N ALA A 212 1.81 -17.56 -0.29
CA ALA A 212 1.78 -17.19 -1.72
C ALA A 212 2.92 -16.21 -2.08
N PHE A 213 3.21 -15.24 -1.20
CA PHE A 213 4.29 -14.28 -1.37
C PHE A 213 5.67 -14.96 -1.37
N LEU A 214 5.91 -15.88 -0.43
CA LEU A 214 7.13 -16.67 -0.39
C LEU A 214 7.29 -17.52 -1.65
N GLN A 215 6.20 -18.17 -2.12
CA GLN A 215 6.25 -18.95 -3.35
C GLN A 215 6.62 -18.08 -4.56
N TYR A 216 6.01 -16.90 -4.67
CA TYR A 216 6.30 -15.94 -5.73
C TYR A 216 7.77 -15.47 -5.69
N MET A 217 8.29 -15.15 -4.50
CA MET A 217 9.68 -14.72 -4.34
C MET A 217 10.72 -15.81 -4.66
N ASN A 218 10.32 -17.08 -4.72
CA ASN A 218 11.19 -18.19 -5.13
C ASN A 218 11.16 -18.46 -6.65
N GLU A 219 10.38 -17.72 -7.43
CA GLU A 219 10.38 -17.85 -8.88
C GLU A 219 11.68 -17.30 -9.49
N PRO A 220 12.24 -17.95 -10.54
CA PRO A 220 13.58 -17.64 -11.05
C PRO A 220 13.72 -16.21 -11.60
N ASP A 221 12.63 -15.62 -12.09
CA ASP A 221 12.62 -14.29 -12.71
C ASP A 221 12.26 -13.17 -11.72
N VAL A 222 11.97 -13.52 -10.46
CA VAL A 222 11.54 -12.53 -9.45
C VAL A 222 12.76 -11.95 -8.74
N ILE A 223 12.85 -10.63 -8.78
CA ILE A 223 13.88 -9.85 -8.09
C ILE A 223 13.41 -9.59 -6.66
N VAL A 224 14.17 -10.06 -5.69
CA VAL A 224 13.89 -9.82 -4.26
C VAL A 224 14.55 -8.51 -3.83
N SER A 225 13.74 -7.54 -3.39
CA SER A 225 14.15 -6.17 -3.14
C SER A 225 13.43 -5.53 -1.95
N ASP A 226 14.02 -4.46 -1.41
CA ASP A 226 13.34 -3.50 -0.54
C ASP A 226 12.24 -2.70 -1.28
N LEU A 227 12.29 -2.64 -2.60
CA LEU A 227 11.33 -1.93 -3.43
C LEU A 227 10.26 -2.89 -3.93
N THR A 228 9.02 -2.41 -4.05
CA THR A 228 7.92 -3.22 -4.61
C THR A 228 7.84 -3.13 -6.14
N CYS A 229 8.88 -2.63 -6.81
CA CYS A 229 8.87 -2.48 -8.26
C CYS A 229 8.94 -3.86 -8.91
N GLY A 230 7.89 -4.23 -9.65
CA GLY A 230 7.81 -5.53 -10.34
C GLY A 230 7.02 -6.61 -9.63
N ILE A 231 6.51 -6.38 -8.41
CA ILE A 231 5.62 -7.35 -7.75
C ILE A 231 4.29 -7.41 -8.51
N ASP A 232 3.97 -8.60 -9.03
CA ASP A 232 2.66 -8.88 -9.63
C ASP A 232 1.65 -9.27 -8.54
N TYR A 233 1.02 -8.26 -7.96
CA TYR A 233 -0.03 -8.44 -6.95
C TYR A 233 -1.24 -9.25 -7.48
N HIS A 234 -1.49 -9.28 -8.80
CA HIS A 234 -2.59 -10.07 -9.35
C HIS A 234 -2.26 -11.55 -9.29
N LYS A 235 -1.02 -11.91 -9.65
CA LYS A 235 -0.52 -13.26 -9.50
C LYS A 235 -0.54 -13.70 -8.04
N LEU A 236 -0.08 -12.85 -7.11
CA LEU A 236 -0.12 -13.12 -5.66
C LEU A 236 -1.54 -13.36 -5.15
N MET A 237 -2.47 -12.45 -5.43
CA MET A 237 -3.86 -12.58 -4.99
C MET A 237 -4.55 -13.82 -5.58
N PHE A 238 -4.13 -14.28 -6.75
CA PHE A 238 -4.65 -15.51 -7.37
C PHE A 238 -4.05 -16.79 -6.79
N ALA A 239 -2.77 -16.76 -6.40
CA ALA A 239 -2.07 -17.88 -5.78
C ALA A 239 -2.65 -18.24 -4.39
N LEU A 240 -3.45 -17.37 -3.80
CA LEU A 240 -4.20 -17.65 -2.58
C LEU A 240 -5.16 -18.84 -2.74
N PRO A 241 -5.32 -19.67 -1.69
CA PRO A 241 -6.39 -20.68 -1.61
C PRO A 241 -7.75 -20.08 -1.94
N LEU A 242 -8.62 -20.88 -2.59
CA LEU A 242 -9.93 -20.41 -3.05
C LEU A 242 -10.76 -19.84 -1.90
N GLU A 243 -10.71 -20.49 -0.74
CA GLU A 243 -11.43 -20.09 0.48
C GLU A 243 -11.01 -18.68 0.92
N SER A 244 -9.71 -18.42 0.97
CA SER A 244 -9.14 -17.13 1.36
C SER A 244 -9.48 -16.03 0.33
N ARG A 245 -9.44 -16.35 -0.97
CA ARG A 245 -9.90 -15.44 -2.03
C ARG A 245 -11.37 -15.11 -1.86
N VAL A 246 -12.24 -16.09 -1.65
CA VAL A 246 -13.67 -15.88 -1.45
C VAL A 246 -13.93 -14.95 -0.28
N VAL A 247 -13.28 -15.16 0.87
CA VAL A 247 -13.45 -14.31 2.06
C VAL A 247 -13.05 -12.86 1.79
N LEU A 248 -11.87 -12.63 1.21
CA LEU A 248 -11.37 -11.27 0.91
C LEU A 248 -12.27 -10.53 -0.08
N ASN A 249 -12.68 -11.22 -1.14
CA ASN A 249 -13.52 -10.66 -2.19
C ASN A 249 -14.97 -10.41 -1.71
N GLU A 250 -15.50 -11.29 -0.87
CA GLU A 250 -16.80 -11.10 -0.24
C GLU A 250 -16.85 -9.85 0.62
N ALA A 251 -15.82 -9.67 1.46
CA ALA A 251 -15.71 -8.51 2.33
C ALA A 251 -15.66 -7.20 1.53
N LEU A 252 -14.87 -7.18 0.46
CA LEU A 252 -14.79 -6.05 -0.47
C LEU A 252 -16.15 -5.77 -1.14
N LEU A 253 -16.77 -6.77 -1.76
CA LEU A 253 -18.05 -6.59 -2.48
C LEU A 253 -19.20 -6.19 -1.54
N LYS A 254 -19.27 -6.75 -0.33
CA LYS A 254 -20.27 -6.37 0.69
C LYS A 254 -20.15 -4.89 1.07
N THR A 255 -18.92 -4.40 1.19
CA THR A 255 -18.66 -2.98 1.48
C THR A 255 -19.19 -2.07 0.37
N LEU A 256 -18.94 -2.43 -0.90
CA LEU A 256 -19.44 -1.67 -2.06
C LEU A 256 -20.97 -1.65 -2.17
N ILE A 257 -21.64 -2.77 -1.86
CA ILE A 257 -23.10 -2.86 -1.85
C ILE A 257 -23.68 -1.99 -0.74
N THR A 258 -23.09 -2.04 0.46
CA THR A 258 -23.60 -1.34 1.66
C THR A 258 -23.43 0.17 1.56
N ALA A 259 -22.31 0.65 1.01
CA ALA A 259 -22.04 2.08 0.82
C ALA A 259 -23.12 2.80 0.00
N ARG A 260 -23.86 2.08 -0.85
CA ARG A 260 -24.93 2.64 -1.69
C ARG A 260 -26.23 2.93 -0.95
N GLY A 261 -26.51 2.22 0.15
CA GLY A 261 -27.81 2.27 0.82
C GLY A 261 -28.00 3.46 1.77
N SER A 262 -26.93 4.18 2.12
CA SER A 262 -26.90 4.98 3.35
C SER A 262 -26.79 6.49 3.17
N ILE A 263 -26.59 7.01 1.96
CA ILE A 263 -26.34 8.44 1.75
C ILE A 263 -27.24 9.00 0.63
N PRO A 264 -28.15 9.93 0.95
CA PRO A 264 -28.87 10.72 -0.05
C PRO A 264 -27.90 11.48 -0.95
N ILE A 265 -28.17 11.50 -2.26
CA ILE A 265 -27.29 11.93 -3.35
C ILE A 265 -26.83 13.41 -3.29
N THR A 266 -27.27 14.19 -2.29
CA THR A 266 -27.09 15.65 -2.27
C THR A 266 -25.71 16.14 -1.83
N ASP A 267 -24.87 15.32 -1.18
CA ASP A 267 -23.55 15.75 -0.71
C ASP A 267 -22.42 15.16 -1.58
N MET A 268 -21.99 15.91 -2.59
CA MET A 268 -20.86 15.56 -3.46
C MET A 268 -19.52 15.44 -2.73
N GLU A 269 -19.40 15.95 -1.50
CA GLU A 269 -18.15 15.93 -0.72
C GLU A 269 -17.92 14.61 0.05
N ALA A 270 -18.94 13.77 0.22
CA ALA A 270 -18.82 12.46 0.90
C ALA A 270 -18.21 11.35 0.02
N GLN A 271 -17.86 11.65 -1.23
CA GLN A 271 -17.42 10.67 -2.22
C GLN A 271 -15.96 10.19 -2.05
N ASP A 272 -15.17 10.86 -1.20
CA ASP A 272 -13.75 10.55 -0.97
C ASP A 272 -13.48 9.52 0.16
N ALA A 273 -14.53 8.99 0.78
CA ALA A 273 -14.37 7.99 1.85
C ALA A 273 -14.21 6.56 1.32
N CYS A 274 -14.84 6.23 0.17
CA CYS A 274 -14.74 4.88 -0.39
C CYS A 274 -13.44 4.72 -1.19
N PRO A 275 -12.60 3.73 -0.87
CA PRO A 275 -11.35 3.51 -1.60
C PRO A 275 -11.58 3.11 -3.07
N VAL A 276 -12.80 2.68 -3.39
CA VAL A 276 -13.24 2.28 -4.73
C VAL A 276 -14.25 3.28 -5.25
N LYS A 277 -13.93 3.94 -6.37
CA LYS A 277 -14.82 4.88 -7.05
C LYS A 277 -15.86 4.18 -7.93
N THR A 278 -15.60 2.93 -8.31
CA THR A 278 -16.48 2.15 -9.20
C THR A 278 -17.82 1.87 -8.54
N ARG A 279 -18.90 2.28 -9.21
CA ARG A 279 -20.27 1.95 -8.81
C ARG A 279 -20.73 0.70 -9.57
N ILE A 280 -21.14 -0.33 -8.83
CA ILE A 280 -21.69 -1.56 -9.42
C ILE A 280 -23.15 -1.77 -8.97
N PRO A 281 -24.08 -2.14 -9.87
CA PRO A 281 -25.41 -2.62 -9.50
C PRO A 281 -25.35 -3.86 -8.60
N GLN A 282 -26.29 -3.97 -7.65
CA GLN A 282 -26.35 -5.11 -6.71
C GLN A 282 -26.39 -6.46 -7.43
N MET A 283 -27.15 -6.56 -8.52
CA MET A 283 -27.20 -7.79 -9.34
C MET A 283 -25.84 -8.15 -9.95
N GLN A 284 -25.07 -7.16 -10.41
CA GLN A 284 -23.72 -7.40 -10.94
C GLN A 284 -22.76 -7.82 -9.80
N ALA A 285 -22.87 -7.21 -8.63
CA ALA A 285 -22.08 -7.60 -7.46
C ALA A 285 -22.38 -9.04 -7.02
N GLN A 286 -23.65 -9.45 -7.02
CA GLN A 286 -24.06 -10.83 -6.73
C GLN A 286 -23.53 -11.82 -7.78
N LYS A 287 -23.56 -11.45 -9.07
CA LYS A 287 -22.99 -12.27 -10.14
C LYS A 287 -21.46 -12.43 -9.98
N LEU A 288 -20.75 -11.34 -9.71
CA LEU A 288 -19.30 -11.39 -9.44
C LEU A 288 -19.03 -12.30 -8.25
N LEU A 289 -19.85 -12.20 -7.20
CA LEU A 289 -19.69 -13.03 -6.03
C LEU A 289 -19.88 -14.53 -6.32
N SER A 290 -20.89 -14.91 -7.11
CA SER A 290 -21.05 -16.32 -7.50
C SER A 290 -19.85 -16.82 -8.32
N GLU A 291 -19.33 -15.99 -9.23
CA GLU A 291 -18.17 -16.37 -10.03
C GLU A 291 -16.89 -16.51 -9.19
N VAL A 292 -16.70 -15.67 -8.17
CA VAL A 292 -15.59 -15.79 -7.21
C VAL A 292 -15.69 -17.09 -6.42
N ARG A 293 -16.88 -17.43 -5.92
CA ARG A 293 -17.13 -18.69 -5.18
C ARG A 293 -16.88 -19.94 -6.02
N GLU A 294 -17.15 -19.85 -7.31
CA GLU A 294 -16.88 -20.91 -8.28
C GLU A 294 -15.41 -20.92 -8.76
N GLY A 295 -14.57 -20.01 -8.26
CA GLY A 295 -13.15 -19.90 -8.64
C GLY A 295 -12.93 -19.39 -10.06
N LYS A 296 -13.96 -18.88 -10.74
CA LYS A 296 -13.89 -18.41 -12.13
C LYS A 296 -13.19 -17.07 -12.29
N THR A 297 -13.20 -16.25 -11.24
CA THR A 297 -12.67 -14.89 -11.27
C THR A 297 -12.12 -14.47 -9.90
N CYS A 298 -11.23 -13.48 -9.90
CA CYS A 298 -10.88 -12.71 -8.72
C CYS A 298 -11.29 -11.25 -8.94
N VAL A 299 -11.67 -10.55 -7.89
CA VAL A 299 -11.93 -9.12 -7.92
C VAL A 299 -10.84 -8.42 -7.11
N GLY A 300 -10.41 -7.26 -7.57
CA GLY A 300 -9.43 -6.44 -6.86
C GLY A 300 -9.62 -4.97 -7.17
N VAL A 301 -8.77 -4.13 -6.60
CA VAL A 301 -8.82 -2.69 -6.82
C VAL A 301 -7.49 -2.25 -7.45
N VAL A 302 -7.59 -1.55 -8.58
CA VAL A 302 -6.44 -0.96 -9.28
C VAL A 302 -6.77 0.49 -9.53
N GLU A 303 -5.92 1.41 -9.05
CA GLU A 303 -6.12 2.86 -9.23
C GLU A 303 -7.53 3.32 -8.79
N HIS A 304 -8.00 2.84 -7.64
CA HIS A 304 -9.34 3.10 -7.10
C HIS A 304 -10.51 2.55 -7.94
N GLN A 305 -10.24 1.67 -8.90
CA GLN A 305 -11.25 1.03 -9.73
C GLN A 305 -11.38 -0.44 -9.37
N LEU A 306 -12.62 -0.92 -9.29
CA LEU A 306 -12.90 -2.34 -9.17
C LEU A 306 -12.55 -3.02 -10.50
N VAL A 307 -11.62 -3.96 -10.46
CA VAL A 307 -11.20 -4.75 -11.61
C VAL A 307 -11.56 -6.21 -11.37
N ARG A 308 -12.12 -6.84 -12.40
CA ARG A 308 -12.41 -8.27 -12.45
C ARG A 308 -11.29 -8.94 -13.24
N PHE A 309 -10.63 -9.92 -12.64
CA PHE A 309 -9.58 -10.70 -13.26
C PHE A 309 -10.14 -12.06 -13.67
N VAL A 310 -10.00 -12.40 -14.94
CA VAL A 310 -10.43 -13.69 -15.51
C VAL A 310 -9.19 -14.32 -16.14
N PHE A 311 -9.00 -15.62 -15.89
CA PHE A 311 -7.88 -16.36 -16.48
C PHE A 311 -8.36 -17.06 -17.73
N VAL A 312 -7.56 -16.93 -18.79
CA VAL A 312 -7.74 -17.70 -20.01
C VAL A 312 -6.59 -18.69 -20.07
N VAL A 313 -6.89 -19.97 -19.89
CA VAL A 313 -5.89 -21.03 -20.05
C VAL A 313 -5.88 -21.42 -21.52
N ALA A 314 -4.82 -21.05 -22.24
CA ALA A 314 -4.58 -21.52 -23.59
C ALA A 314 -3.86 -22.87 -23.52
N MET A 315 -4.58 -23.96 -23.79
CA MET A 315 -3.97 -25.29 -23.86
C MET A 315 -3.62 -25.61 -25.32
N ARG A 316 -2.34 -25.83 -25.59
CA ARG A 316 -1.92 -26.39 -26.88
C ARG A 316 -2.12 -27.90 -26.84
N VAL A 317 -3.15 -28.37 -27.54
CA VAL A 317 -3.43 -29.81 -27.68
C VAL A 317 -2.65 -30.31 -28.90
N TYR A 318 -1.71 -31.22 -28.69
CA TYR A 318 -1.00 -31.89 -29.77
C TYR A 318 -1.77 -33.14 -30.18
N ALA A 319 -1.95 -33.32 -31.49
CA ALA A 319 -2.43 -34.60 -32.02
C ALA A 319 -1.32 -35.63 -31.84
N CYS A 320 -1.57 -36.65 -31.02
CA CYS A 320 -0.66 -37.77 -30.83
C CYS A 320 -0.78 -38.68 -32.05
N GLU A 321 0.06 -38.49 -33.07
CA GLU A 321 0.16 -39.44 -34.19
C GLU A 321 0.92 -40.67 -33.68
N HIS A 322 0.18 -41.76 -33.41
CA HIS A 322 0.66 -43.10 -33.04
C HIS A 322 1.97 -43.13 -32.25
N VAL A 323 1.93 -42.69 -30.98
CA VAL A 323 2.97 -43.06 -30.02
C VAL A 323 2.71 -44.51 -29.62
N ASP A 324 3.60 -45.41 -30.03
CA ASP A 324 3.58 -46.79 -29.60
C ASP A 324 3.60 -46.83 -28.07
N ALA A 325 2.74 -47.65 -27.45
CA ALA A 325 2.56 -47.65 -26.00
C ALA A 325 3.86 -47.92 -25.19
N ASN A 326 4.89 -48.43 -25.87
CA ASN A 326 6.21 -48.69 -25.30
C ASN A 326 7.13 -47.45 -25.25
N ASP A 327 6.87 -46.38 -26.02
CA ASP A 327 7.72 -45.17 -26.06
C ASP A 327 7.34 -44.13 -24.98
N LEU A 328 6.21 -44.33 -24.29
CA LEU A 328 5.71 -43.43 -23.23
C LEU A 328 6.52 -43.48 -21.92
N VAL A 329 7.43 -44.44 -21.76
CA VAL A 329 8.26 -44.58 -20.54
C VAL A 329 9.47 -43.64 -20.57
N GLY A 330 9.80 -43.03 -21.71
CA GLY A 330 10.98 -42.18 -21.90
C GLY A 330 10.74 -40.66 -21.98
N PHE A 331 9.49 -40.20 -22.04
CA PHE A 331 9.17 -38.77 -22.13
C PHE A 331 9.32 -38.07 -20.77
N HIS A 332 10.57 -37.93 -20.32
CA HIS A 332 10.93 -37.03 -19.24
C HIS A 332 10.75 -35.57 -19.70
N SER A 333 9.66 -34.94 -19.26
CA SER A 333 9.53 -33.62 -18.63
C SER A 333 10.34 -32.39 -19.10
N GLU A 334 11.11 -32.41 -20.20
CA GLU A 334 11.97 -31.28 -20.60
C GLU A 334 11.31 -30.27 -21.55
N LEU A 335 10.05 -30.47 -21.96
CA LEU A 335 9.44 -29.69 -23.05
C LEU A 335 8.09 -29.02 -22.76
N MET A 336 7.69 -28.92 -21.49
CA MET A 336 6.54 -28.09 -21.10
C MET A 336 7.01 -26.88 -20.30
N GLU A 337 7.52 -25.88 -21.01
CA GLU A 337 7.42 -24.50 -20.53
C GLU A 337 5.94 -24.14 -20.48
N ASP A 338 5.32 -24.37 -19.32
CA ASP A 338 3.92 -24.09 -19.00
C ASP A 338 3.71 -22.58 -19.04
N THR A 339 3.56 -22.02 -20.24
CA THR A 339 3.41 -20.58 -20.46
C THR A 339 1.99 -20.16 -20.11
N ARG A 340 1.78 -19.86 -18.83
CA ARG A 340 0.54 -19.26 -18.34
C ARG A 340 0.60 -17.76 -18.61
N PHE A 341 -0.32 -17.25 -19.43
CA PHE A 341 -0.48 -15.82 -19.65
C PHE A 341 -1.66 -15.29 -18.83
N LEU A 342 -1.42 -14.28 -17.99
CA LEU A 342 -2.49 -13.51 -17.37
C LEU A 342 -3.03 -12.53 -18.42
N VAL A 343 -4.27 -12.70 -18.84
CA VAL A 343 -4.94 -11.74 -19.73
C VAL A 343 -5.83 -10.83 -18.89
N LYS A 344 -5.55 -9.52 -18.90
CA LYS A 344 -6.46 -8.52 -18.32
C LYS A 344 -7.68 -8.39 -19.24
N VAL A 345 -8.76 -9.10 -18.92
CA VAL A 345 -10.03 -9.03 -19.67
C VAL A 345 -10.91 -7.92 -19.09
N GLY A 346 -10.62 -6.69 -19.53
CA GLY A 346 -11.54 -5.56 -19.38
C GLY A 346 -11.38 -4.67 -18.15
N ALA A 347 -11.90 -3.45 -18.26
CA ALA A 347 -12.15 -2.53 -17.15
C ALA A 347 -13.65 -2.21 -17.09
N ILE A 348 -14.21 -2.04 -15.89
CA ILE A 348 -15.61 -1.62 -15.76
C ILE A 348 -15.68 -0.12 -16.09
N ASN A 349 -16.35 0.25 -17.18
CA ASN A 349 -16.45 1.63 -17.61
C ASN A 349 -17.42 2.42 -16.73
N HIS A 350 -16.93 3.50 -16.11
CA HIS A 350 -17.65 4.37 -15.17
C HIS A 350 -18.94 5.00 -15.73
N THR A 351 -19.01 5.25 -17.03
CA THR A 351 -20.17 5.92 -17.64
C THR A 351 -21.32 4.96 -17.95
N THR A 352 -21.02 3.69 -18.19
CA THR A 352 -22.01 2.72 -18.69
C THR A 352 -22.32 1.60 -17.71
N GLY A 353 -21.45 1.35 -16.72
CA GLY A 353 -21.56 0.17 -15.84
C GLY A 353 -21.49 -1.15 -16.61
N LYS A 354 -21.03 -1.13 -17.86
CA LYS A 354 -20.80 -2.32 -18.69
C LYS A 354 -19.33 -2.72 -18.56
N LEU A 355 -19.07 -4.02 -18.42
CA LEU A 355 -17.72 -4.55 -18.62
C LEU A 355 -17.35 -4.33 -20.09
N SER A 356 -16.23 -3.65 -20.36
CA SER A 356 -15.59 -3.79 -21.67
C SER A 356 -15.03 -5.21 -21.73
N THR A 357 -15.64 -6.08 -22.53
CA THR A 357 -15.05 -7.39 -22.83
C THR A 357 -13.79 -7.24 -23.65
#